data_AF-E1VAY5-F1
#
_entry.id   AF-E1VAY5-F1
#
_cell.length_a   1.000
_cell.length_b   1.000
_cell.length_c   1.000
_cell.angle_alpha   90.00
_cell.angle_beta   90.00
_cell.angle_gamma   90.00
#
_symmetry.space_group_name_H-M   'P 1'
#
loop_
_entity.id
_entity.type
_entity.pdbx_description
1 polymer ?
#
loop_
_entity_poly.entity_id
_entity_poly.type
_entity_poly.pdbx_seq_one_letter_code
_entity_poly.pdbx_strand_id
1 'polypeptide(L)' 'MTRFTDPAAAIAEAEFLAAQTDQPQAIVRDGDGMQVMGYNDAWLQRLDVIETVTPTWEDIE' A
#
# COMPACT_ATOMS: atom_id res chain seq x y z
N MET A 1 12.84 2.09 2.77
CA MET A 1 11.64 1.86 1.96
C MET A 1 11.87 0.60 1.13
N THR A 2 10.97 -0.36 1.23
CA THR A 2 11.04 -1.64 0.52
C THR A 2 10.46 -1.48 -0.88
N ARG A 3 11.16 -2.00 -1.90
CA ARG A 3 10.71 -2.02 -3.29
C ARG A 3 10.25 -3.42 -3.64
N PHE A 4 9.06 -3.53 -4.22
CA PHE A 4 8.43 -4.78 -4.62
C PHE A 4 8.50 -4.93 -6.14
N THR A 5 8.87 -6.12 -6.61
CA THR A 5 8.82 -6.49 -8.04
C THR A 5 7.69 -7.47 -8.34
N ASP A 6 7.07 -8.04 -7.30
CA ASP A 6 5.91 -8.92 -7.37
C ASP A 6 4.67 -8.18 -6.83
N PRO A 7 3.60 -8.01 -7.63
CA PRO A 7 2.37 -7.36 -7.17
C PRO A 7 1.74 -8.06 -5.97
N ALA A 8 1.80 -9.39 -5.89
CA ALA A 8 1.20 -10.13 -4.78
C ALA A 8 1.90 -9.80 -3.44
N ALA A 9 3.23 -9.65 -3.46
CA ALA A 9 3.99 -9.24 -2.28
C ALA A 9 3.68 -7.79 -1.87
N ALA A 10 3.47 -6.89 -2.84
CA ALA A 10 3.09 -5.50 -2.56
C ALA A 10 1.68 -5.41 -1.92
N ILE A 11 0.73 -6.20 -2.42
CA ILE A 11 -0.63 -6.27 -1.87
C ILE A 11 -0.59 -6.81 -0.43
N ALA A 12 0.11 -7.92 -0.18
CA ALA A 12 0.20 -8.50 1.17
C ALA A 12 0.81 -7.53 2.19
N GLU A 13 1.85 -6.77 1.80
CA GLU A 13 2.42 -5.72 2.67
C GLU A 13 1.41 -4.58 2.90
N ALA A 14 0.70 -4.15 1.86
CA ALA A 14 -0.29 -3.08 1.96
C ALA A 14 -1.47 -3.48 2.85
N GLU A 15 -1.95 -4.73 2.78
CA GLU A 15 -2.96 -5.30 3.67
C GLU A 15 -2.47 -5.34 5.12
N PHE A 16 -1.25 -5.83 5.35
CA PHE A 16 -0.64 -5.87 6.68
C PHE A 16 -0.53 -4.47 7.30
N LEU A 17 -0.01 -3.50 6.54
CA LEU A 17 0.14 -2.12 7.00
C LEU A 17 -1.21 -1.42 7.18
N ALA A 18 -2.19 -1.69 6.32
CA ALA A 18 -3.54 -1.14 6.45
C ALA A 18 -4.20 -1.62 7.74
N ALA A 19 -4.12 -2.93 8.03
CA ALA A 19 -4.63 -3.50 9.27
C ALA A 19 -3.89 -2.98 10.51
N GLN A 20 -2.56 -2.84 10.45
CA GLN A 20 -1.75 -2.39 11.59
C GLN A 20 -1.97 -0.91 11.92
N THR A 21 -2.12 -0.07 10.91
CA THR A 21 -2.20 1.40 11.07
C THR A 21 -3.62 1.93 11.13
N ASP A 22 -4.60 1.07 10.83
CA ASP A 22 -6.00 1.43 10.62
C ASP A 22 -6.17 2.60 9.62
N GLN A 23 -5.31 2.62 8.60
CA GLN A 23 -5.28 3.67 7.58
C GLN A 23 -5.06 3.07 6.19
N PRO A 24 -5.68 3.65 5.14
CA PRO A 24 -5.46 3.20 3.77
C PRO A 24 -4.00 3.30 3.34
N GLN A 25 -3.52 2.24 2.68
CA GLN A 25 -2.20 2.18 2.07
C GLN A 25 -2.33 2.28 0.56
N ALA A 26 -1.34 2.88 -0.08
CA ALA A 26 -1.22 2.99 -1.53
C ALA A 26 -0.04 2.15 -2.01
N ILE A 27 -0.26 1.42 -3.10
CA ILE A 27 0.76 0.81 -3.92
C ILE A 27 1.06 1.81 -5.04
N VAL A 28 2.26 2.39 -5.03
CA VAL A 28 2.69 3.38 -6.02
C VAL A 28 3.71 2.79 -6.98
N ARG A 29 3.72 3.29 -8.22
CA ARG A 29 4.75 2.93 -9.21
C ARG A 29 6.08 3.58 -8.85
N ASP A 30 7.12 2.77 -8.76
CA ASP A 30 8.50 3.21 -8.54
C ASP A 30 9.45 2.57 -9.56
N GLY A 31 9.67 3.27 -10.68
CA GLY A 31 10.41 2.76 -11.85
C GLY A 31 9.77 1.47 -12.38
N ASP A 32 10.58 0.42 -12.54
CA ASP A 32 10.13 -0.94 -12.92
C ASP A 32 9.51 -1.75 -11.76
N GLY A 33 9.24 -1.12 -10.62
CA GLY A 33 8.74 -1.78 -9.42
C GLY A 33 7.59 -1.02 -8.77
N MET A 34 7.25 -1.48 -7.58
CA MET A 34 6.17 -0.94 -6.76
C MET A 34 6.70 -0.61 -5.37
N GLN A 35 6.04 0.34 -4.72
CA GLN A 35 6.32 0.71 -3.34
C GLN A 35 5.01 0.83 -2.58
N VAL A 36 5.00 0.42 -1.32
CA VAL A 36 3.86 0.57 -0.40
C VAL A 36 4.11 1.73 0.54
N MET A 37 3.11 2.59 0.73
CA MET A 37 3.13 3.69 1.70
C MET A 37 1.71 4.14 2.07
N GLY A 38 1.56 5.02 3.06
CA GLY A 38 0.26 5.58 3.41
C GLY A 38 -0.36 6.34 2.23
N TYR A 39 -1.67 6.17 2.02
CA TYR A 39 -2.38 6.82 0.91
C TYR A 39 -2.26 8.35 0.95
N ASN A 40 -2.31 8.94 2.15
CA ASN A 40 -2.12 10.38 2.32
C ASN A 40 -0.73 10.85 1.88
N ASP A 41 0.32 10.08 2.18
CA ASP A 41 1.69 10.41 1.78
C ASP A 41 1.88 10.32 0.27
N ALA A 42 1.31 9.29 -0.36
CA ALA A 42 1.31 9.14 -1.82
C ALA A 42 0.58 10.31 -2.50
N TRP A 43 -0.56 10.74 -1.94
CA TRP A 43 -1.33 11.86 -2.45
C TRP A 43 -0.59 13.20 -2.31
N LEU A 44 0.00 13.47 -1.14
CA LEU A 44 0.78 14.68 -0.88
C LEU A 44 2.00 14.80 -1.80
N GLN A 45 2.65 13.65 -2.08
CA GLN A 45 3.80 13.57 -2.99
C GLN A 45 3.40 13.49 -4.46
N ARG A 46 2.10 13.40 -4.78
CA ARG A 46 1.55 13.25 -6.14
C ARG A 46 2.16 12.06 -6.91
N LEU A 47 2.30 10.94 -6.22
CA LEU A 47 2.83 9.71 -6.81
C LEU A 47 1.77 9.00 -7.66
N ASP A 48 2.23 8.17 -8.58
CA ASP A 48 1.38 7.34 -9.44
C ASP A 48 0.85 6.14 -8.64
N VAL A 49 -0.36 6.27 -8.08
CA VAL A 49 -1.03 5.22 -7.31
C VAL A 49 -1.61 4.19 -8.28
N ILE A 50 -1.12 2.96 -8.20
CA ILE A 50 -1.61 1.82 -8.97
C ILE A 50 -2.85 1.24 -8.29
N GLU A 51 -2.81 1.12 -6.97
CA GLU A 51 -3.87 0.50 -6.16
C GLU A 51 -3.88 1.07 -4.74
N THR A 52 -5.06 1.08 -4.11
CA THR A 52 -5.25 1.50 -2.71
C THR A 52 -5.88 0.36 -1.93
N VAL A 53 -5.25 -0.02 -0.83
CA VAL A 53 -5.73 -1.05 0.10
C VAL A 53 -6.29 -0.37 1.34
N THR A 54 -7.56 -0.60 1.65
CA THR A 54 -8.21 -0.08 2.86
C THR A 54 -8.19 -1.11 3.97
N PRO A 55 -8.13 -0.70 5.26
CA PRO A 55 -8.28 -1.62 6.37
C PRO A 55 -9.62 -2.36 6.24
N THR A 56 -9.59 -3.68 6.22
CA THR A 56 -10.80 -4.50 6.34
C THR A 56 -11.05 -4.75 7.82
N TRP A 57 -12.22 -4.32 8.30
CA TRP A 57 -12.67 -4.58 9.66
C TRP A 57 -13.21 -6.02 9.84
N GLU A 58 -13.08 -6.87 8.82
CA GLU A 58 -13.79 -8.14 8.72
C GLU A 58 -13.03 -9.36 9.27
N ASP A 59 -11.79 -9.21 9.75
CA ASP A 59 -10.98 -10.34 10.27
C ASP A 59 -10.50 -10.15 11.73
N ILE A 60 -11.35 -9.59 12.59
CA ILE A 60 -11.17 -9.69 14.05
C ILE A 60 -12.29 -10.59 14.62
N GLU A 61 -12.22 -11.88 14.32
CA GLU A 61 -12.96 -12.94 15.07
C GLU A 61 -12.07 -13.58 16.14
#